data_AF-A0A239C0S9-F1
#
_entry.id   AF-A0A239C0S9-F1
#
_cell.length_a   1.000
_cell.length_b   1.000
_cell.length_c   1.000
_cell.angle_alpha   90.00
_cell.angle_beta   90.00
_cell.angle_gamma   90.00
#
_symmetry.space_group_name_H-M   'P 1'
#
loop_
_entity.id
_entity.type
_entity.pdbx_description
1 polymer ?
#
loop_
_entity_poly.entity_id
_entity_poly.type
_entity_poly.pdbx_seq_one_letter_code
_entity_poly.pdbx_strand_id
1 'polypeptide(L)'
;MQISANVVLQRTQSGKDEIYQKSGRLTQSERTVLILIDGVSSLDAVIAKLTRLTAVRVTVAAEKLVKMELVTEVLLPDEGNKEELDNEVVQNFLKQDPLDPVTLFSTNPEELLDLTEDEYRAPQSPSAKPVDIPGARGELLSKIEAMMREPQPAQTPRDEHGPRREAGMATQALAPTCRERSIKIVEENCSATELHEEEQEVERKNESLRLNQVKDGSIELPLASLLLTLLGIFIIGFYLLRRFL
;
A
#
# COMPACT_ATOMS: atom_id res chain seq x y z
N MET A 1 -2.59 -14.65 8.25
CA MET A 1 -2.46 -13.59 9.26
C MET A 1 -3.17 -12.37 8.70
N GLN A 2 -4.26 -11.95 9.32
CA GLN A 2 -4.99 -10.75 8.92
C GLN A 2 -4.38 -9.55 9.63
N ILE A 3 -4.05 -8.50 8.89
CA ILE A 3 -3.48 -7.27 9.46
C ILE A 3 -4.61 -6.29 9.77
N SER A 4 -4.68 -5.83 11.03
CA SER A 4 -5.63 -4.80 11.43
C SER A 4 -5.23 -3.44 10.86
N ALA A 5 -6.20 -2.61 10.48
CA ALA A 5 -5.94 -1.33 9.82
C ALA A 5 -5.24 -0.28 10.73
N ASN A 6 -5.36 -0.44 12.05
CA ASN A 6 -4.66 0.38 13.04
C ASN A 6 -3.19 -0.03 13.31
N VAL A 7 -2.67 -1.07 12.66
CA VAL A 7 -1.29 -1.53 12.86
C VAL A 7 -0.30 -0.56 12.22
N VAL A 8 0.81 -0.30 12.92
CA VAL A 8 1.97 0.38 12.36
C VAL A 8 2.92 -0.66 11.78
N LEU A 9 3.35 -0.43 10.54
CA LEU A 9 4.29 -1.29 9.83
C LEU A 9 5.64 -0.59 9.72
N GLN A 10 6.72 -1.37 9.78
CA GLN A 10 8.08 -0.90 9.56
C GLN A 10 8.79 -1.76 8.53
N ARG A 11 9.58 -1.14 7.64
CA ARG A 11 10.41 -1.87 6.67
C ARG A 11 11.52 -2.62 7.38
N THR A 12 11.68 -3.89 7.04
CA THR A 12 12.83 -4.69 7.46
C THR A 12 14.05 -4.32 6.62
N GLN A 13 15.24 -4.83 6.98
CA GLN A 13 16.43 -4.65 6.13
C GLN A 13 16.21 -5.24 4.73
N SER A 14 15.57 -6.41 4.63
CA SER A 14 15.19 -7.03 3.34
C SER A 14 14.25 -6.14 2.52
N GLY A 15 13.30 -5.44 3.17
CA GLY A 15 12.42 -4.47 2.52
C GLY A 15 13.16 -3.28 1.94
N LYS A 16 14.18 -2.79 2.64
CA LYS A 16 15.06 -1.71 2.16
C LYS A 16 15.89 -2.19 0.98
N ASP A 17 16.54 -3.34 1.11
CA ASP A 17 17.36 -3.93 0.06
C ASP A 17 16.53 -4.17 -1.21
N GLU A 18 15.29 -4.62 -1.08
CA GLU A 18 14.34 -4.77 -2.19
C GLU A 18 14.07 -3.44 -2.90
N ILE A 19 13.94 -2.33 -2.18
CA ILE A 19 13.74 -1.00 -2.78
C ILE A 19 14.96 -0.58 -3.62
N TYR A 20 16.18 -0.87 -3.14
CA TYR A 20 17.42 -0.51 -3.85
C TYR A 20 17.74 -1.45 -5.01
N GLN A 21 17.50 -2.75 -4.85
CA GLN A 21 17.92 -3.78 -5.80
C GLN A 21 16.83 -4.17 -6.80
N LYS A 22 15.55 -3.98 -6.44
CA LYS A 22 14.38 -4.27 -7.27
C LYS A 22 14.41 -5.69 -7.84
N SER A 23 14.16 -6.70 -7.00
CA SER A 23 14.28 -8.12 -7.40
C SER A 23 13.22 -8.59 -8.41
N GLY A 24 12.27 -7.72 -8.79
CA GLY A 24 11.24 -8.00 -9.81
C GLY A 24 10.06 -8.84 -9.31
N ARG A 25 9.96 -9.07 -7.99
CA ARG A 25 8.92 -9.94 -7.41
C ARG A 25 7.64 -9.21 -7.01
N LEU A 26 7.70 -7.89 -6.90
CA LEU A 26 6.61 -7.05 -6.41
C LEU A 26 5.78 -6.46 -7.54
N THR A 27 4.47 -6.44 -7.35
CA THR A 27 3.52 -5.72 -8.22
C THR A 27 3.59 -4.22 -7.98
N GLN A 28 3.04 -3.40 -8.89
CA GLN A 28 3.06 -1.94 -8.73
C GLN A 28 2.38 -1.46 -7.44
N SER A 29 1.26 -2.08 -7.06
CA SER A 29 0.58 -1.77 -5.80
C SER A 29 1.44 -2.13 -4.59
N GLU A 30 2.10 -3.28 -4.59
CA GLU A 30 2.98 -3.70 -3.50
C GLU A 30 4.16 -2.75 -3.35
N ARG A 31 4.77 -2.31 -4.45
CA ARG A 31 5.85 -1.32 -4.43
C ARG A 31 5.39 0.00 -3.85
N THR A 32 4.23 0.48 -4.28
CA THR A 32 3.68 1.76 -3.81
C THR A 32 3.37 1.70 -2.32
N VAL A 33 2.86 0.57 -1.82
CA VAL A 33 2.63 0.38 -0.38
C VAL A 33 3.97 0.32 0.38
N LEU A 34 4.96 -0.43 -0.11
CA LEU A 34 6.25 -0.59 0.54
C LEU A 34 7.01 0.75 0.72
N ILE A 35 6.97 1.65 -0.26
CA ILE A 35 7.64 2.96 -0.14
C ILE A 35 6.94 3.90 0.85
N LEU A 36 5.63 3.74 1.08
CA LEU A 36 4.85 4.59 1.97
C LEU A 36 4.89 4.16 3.45
N ILE A 37 5.34 2.93 3.71
CA ILE A 37 5.56 2.42 5.07
C ILE A 37 6.81 3.09 5.64
N ASP A 38 6.65 3.95 6.64
CA ASP A 38 7.70 4.78 7.23
C ASP A 38 8.07 4.41 8.67
N GLY A 39 7.45 3.36 9.23
CA GLY A 39 7.68 2.92 10.61
C GLY A 39 6.87 3.68 11.67
N VAL A 40 6.09 4.69 11.27
CA VAL A 40 5.38 5.59 12.19
C VAL A 40 3.89 5.67 11.84
N SER A 41 3.57 5.75 10.55
CA SER A 41 2.18 5.82 10.06
C SER A 41 1.46 4.48 10.25
N SER A 42 0.22 4.53 10.76
CA SER A 42 -0.67 3.37 10.74
C SER A 42 -1.06 2.98 9.32
N LEU A 43 -1.48 1.72 9.12
CA LEU A 43 -1.94 1.24 7.83
C LEU A 43 -3.15 2.05 7.32
N ASP A 44 -4.06 2.48 8.19
CA ASP A 44 -5.15 3.41 7.86
C ASP A 44 -4.64 4.75 7.32
N ALA A 45 -3.60 5.33 7.92
CA ALA A 45 -2.98 6.55 7.41
C ALA A 45 -2.32 6.33 6.04
N VAL A 46 -1.74 5.15 5.80
CA VAL A 46 -1.20 4.77 4.48
C VAL A 46 -2.33 4.63 3.46
N ILE A 47 -3.45 4.00 3.82
CA ILE A 47 -4.65 3.87 2.98
C ILE A 47 -5.17 5.26 2.58
N ALA A 48 -5.27 6.18 3.53
CA ALA A 48 -5.74 7.55 3.28
C ALA A 48 -4.83 8.31 2.29
N LYS A 49 -3.52 8.05 2.28
CA LYS A 49 -2.57 8.63 1.32
C LYS A 49 -2.72 8.06 -0.10
N LEU A 50 -3.29 6.86 -0.24
CA LEU A 50 -3.37 6.10 -1.50
C LEU A 50 -4.74 6.21 -2.18
N THR A 51 -5.14 7.41 -2.59
CA THR A 51 -6.47 7.66 -3.22
C THR A 51 -6.74 6.87 -4.49
N ARG A 52 -5.70 6.34 -5.16
CA ARG A 52 -5.83 5.52 -6.39
C ARG A 52 -5.99 4.03 -6.12
N LEU A 53 -5.74 3.56 -4.90
CA LEU A 53 -5.88 2.15 -4.52
C LEU A 53 -7.04 2.00 -3.53
N THR A 54 -7.84 0.95 -3.69
CA THR A 54 -8.88 0.65 -2.71
C THR A 54 -8.25 0.17 -1.40
N ALA A 55 -8.88 0.45 -0.25
CA ALA A 55 -8.41 0.00 1.06
C ALA A 55 -8.10 -1.50 1.08
N VAL A 56 -9.00 -2.32 0.51
CA VAL A 56 -8.82 -3.78 0.37
C VAL A 56 -7.51 -4.14 -0.35
N ARG A 57 -7.16 -3.44 -1.44
CA ARG A 57 -5.91 -3.71 -2.17
C ARG A 57 -4.68 -3.34 -1.36
N VAL A 58 -4.75 -2.25 -0.61
CA VAL A 58 -3.65 -1.83 0.26
C VAL A 58 -3.43 -2.84 1.39
N THR A 59 -4.51 -3.32 2.03
CA THR A 59 -4.44 -4.36 3.06
C THR A 59 -3.86 -5.67 2.52
N VAL A 60 -4.35 -6.16 1.37
CA VAL A 60 -3.84 -7.40 0.74
C VAL A 60 -2.36 -7.24 0.35
N ALA A 61 -1.96 -6.08 -0.17
CA ALA A 61 -0.56 -5.80 -0.48
C ALA A 61 0.29 -5.79 0.79
N ALA A 62 -0.15 -5.14 1.87
CA ALA A 62 0.54 -5.11 3.15
C ALA A 62 0.70 -6.52 3.75
N GLU A 63 -0.36 -7.35 3.72
CA GLU A 63 -0.30 -8.75 4.15
C GLU A 63 0.74 -9.56 3.38
N LYS A 64 0.82 -9.35 2.06
CA LYS A 64 1.82 -10.01 1.22
C LYS A 64 3.24 -9.54 1.56
N LEU A 65 3.44 -8.24 1.79
CA LEU A 65 4.74 -7.70 2.21
C LEU A 65 5.20 -8.26 3.57
N VAL A 66 4.28 -8.46 4.52
CA VAL A 66 4.57 -9.12 5.80
C VAL A 66 4.94 -10.58 5.59
N LYS A 67 4.18 -11.32 4.78
CA LYS A 67 4.49 -12.73 4.44
C LYS A 67 5.85 -12.91 3.76
N MET A 68 6.31 -11.89 3.03
CA MET A 68 7.62 -11.86 2.37
C MET A 68 8.75 -11.34 3.28
N GLU A 69 8.46 -11.02 4.55
CA GLU A 69 9.41 -10.46 5.52
C GLU A 69 10.04 -9.14 5.06
N LEU A 70 9.38 -8.39 4.17
CA LEU A 70 9.84 -7.07 3.72
C LEU A 70 9.39 -5.96 4.69
N VAL A 71 8.31 -6.20 5.43
CA VAL A 71 7.82 -5.33 6.49
C VAL A 71 7.44 -6.16 7.70
N THR A 72 7.46 -5.54 8.88
CA THR A 72 7.08 -6.16 10.14
C THR A 72 6.14 -5.25 10.92
N GLU A 73 5.33 -5.84 11.79
CA GLU A 73 4.40 -5.11 12.65
C GLU A 73 5.14 -4.56 13.87
N VAL A 74 4.91 -3.29 14.19
CA VAL A 74 5.52 -2.61 15.33
C VAL A 74 4.44 -2.28 16.36
N LEU A 75 4.63 -2.76 17.60
CA LEU A 75 3.71 -2.52 18.70
C LEU A 75 3.84 -1.11 19.29
N LEU A 76 5.03 -0.53 19.23
CA LEU A 76 5.36 0.80 19.77
C LEU A 76 6.17 1.56 18.72
N PRO A 77 5.54 2.42 17.90
CA PRO A 77 6.26 3.19 16.91
C PRO A 77 7.26 4.14 17.57
N ASP A 78 8.45 4.24 16.99
CA ASP A 78 9.43 5.24 17.37
C ASP A 78 9.23 6.48 16.49
N GLU A 79 8.44 7.43 16.98
CA GLU A 79 8.12 8.69 16.29
C GLU A 79 9.39 9.47 15.88
N GLY A 80 10.50 9.28 16.60
CA GLY A 80 11.78 9.93 16.30
C GLY A 80 12.56 9.29 15.15
N ASN A 81 12.16 8.09 14.71
CA ASN A 81 12.86 7.29 13.72
C ASN A 81 11.98 7.02 12.49
N LYS A 82 11.34 8.08 11.99
CA LYS A 82 10.63 8.02 10.73
C LYS A 82 11.62 7.74 9.60
N GLU A 83 11.38 6.65 8.89
CA GLU A 83 12.26 6.27 7.80
C GLU A 83 11.92 7.03 6.52
N GLU A 84 12.84 7.88 6.08
CA GLU A 84 12.74 8.62 4.83
C GLU A 84 13.57 7.93 3.73
N LEU A 85 12.98 7.81 2.54
CA LEU A 85 13.66 7.33 1.35
C LEU A 85 14.03 8.52 0.46
N ASP A 86 15.18 8.43 -0.20
CA ASP A 86 15.56 9.39 -1.23
C ASP A 86 14.55 9.35 -2.40
N ASN A 87 14.18 10.53 -2.90
CA ASN A 87 13.25 10.66 -4.02
C ASN A 87 13.77 9.93 -5.27
N GLU A 88 15.08 10.00 -5.56
CA GLU A 88 15.64 9.33 -6.72
C GLU A 88 15.48 7.80 -6.64
N VAL A 89 15.67 7.25 -5.44
CA VAL A 89 15.48 5.81 -5.16
C VAL A 89 14.01 5.43 -5.33
N VAL A 90 13.09 6.25 -4.81
CA VAL A 90 11.64 6.04 -4.95
C VAL A 90 11.22 6.05 -6.41
N GLN A 91 11.67 7.03 -7.22
CA GLN A 91 11.32 7.09 -8.64
C GLN A 91 11.85 5.87 -9.41
N ASN A 92 13.08 5.46 -9.13
CA ASN A 92 13.68 4.29 -9.78
C ASN A 92 12.94 2.99 -9.42
N PHE A 93 12.52 2.84 -8.17
CA PHE A 93 11.77 1.69 -7.70
C PHE A 93 10.35 1.62 -8.29
N LEU A 94 9.68 2.78 -8.42
CA LEU A 94 8.33 2.87 -8.99
C LEU A 94 8.26 2.73 -10.51
N LYS A 95 9.38 2.89 -11.21
CA LYS A 95 9.45 2.69 -12.66
C LYS A 95 9.10 1.24 -12.97
N GLN A 96 8.16 1.00 -13.87
CA GLN A 96 7.77 -0.36 -14.24
C GLN A 96 8.83 -0.96 -15.18
N ASP A 97 9.32 -2.16 -14.84
CA ASP A 97 10.19 -2.96 -15.70
C ASP A 97 9.37 -3.97 -16.50
N PRO A 98 9.84 -4.37 -17.70
CA PRO A 98 9.16 -5.38 -18.52
C PRO A 98 9.03 -6.76 -17.86
N LEU A 99 9.85 -7.04 -16.85
CA LEU A 99 9.85 -8.31 -16.11
C LEU A 99 8.91 -8.28 -14.89
N ASP A 100 8.29 -7.13 -14.61
CA ASP A 100 7.43 -6.99 -13.45
C ASP A 100 6.11 -7.76 -13.61
N PRO A 101 5.64 -8.43 -12.55
CA PRO A 101 4.37 -9.14 -12.60
C PRO A 101 3.23 -8.14 -12.82
N VAL A 102 2.50 -8.32 -13.93
CA VAL A 102 1.28 -7.56 -14.21
C VAL A 102 0.13 -8.20 -13.45
N THR A 103 -0.47 -7.45 -12.52
CA THR A 103 -1.67 -7.91 -11.84
C THR A 103 -2.88 -7.67 -12.74
N LEU A 104 -3.35 -8.73 -13.39
CA LEU A 104 -4.63 -8.73 -14.09
C LEU A 104 -5.74 -8.82 -13.03
N PHE A 105 -6.35 -7.68 -12.70
CA PHE A 105 -7.48 -7.69 -11.80
C PHE A 105 -8.77 -7.89 -12.61
N SER A 106 -9.47 -8.99 -12.36
CA SER A 106 -10.88 -9.08 -12.73
C SER A 106 -11.64 -8.03 -11.93
N THR A 107 -12.40 -7.18 -12.61
CA THR A 107 -13.24 -6.14 -12.01
C THR A 107 -14.44 -6.71 -11.27
N ASN A 108 -14.61 -8.05 -11.25
CA ASN A 108 -15.73 -8.69 -10.60
C ASN A 108 -15.33 -9.19 -9.19
N PRO A 109 -15.74 -8.52 -8.09
CA PRO A 109 -15.35 -8.90 -6.74
C PRO A 109 -15.90 -10.27 -6.30
N GLU A 110 -16.96 -10.77 -6.96
CA GLU A 110 -17.51 -12.11 -6.69
C GLU A 110 -16.60 -13.25 -7.24
N GLU A 111 -15.78 -12.98 -8.25
CA GLU A 111 -14.80 -13.94 -8.78
C GLU A 111 -13.59 -14.12 -7.86
N LEU A 112 -13.29 -13.13 -7.01
CA LEU A 112 -12.12 -13.15 -6.11
C LEU A 112 -12.34 -14.04 -4.88
N LEU A 113 -13.59 -14.32 -4.51
CA LEU A 113 -13.95 -15.13 -3.35
C LEU A 113 -13.99 -16.65 -3.64
N ASP A 114 -13.94 -17.04 -4.91
CA ASP A 114 -13.95 -18.46 -5.34
C ASP A 114 -12.54 -19.03 -5.51
N LEU A 115 -11.49 -18.22 -5.30
CA LEU A 115 -10.09 -18.68 -5.27
C LEU A 115 -9.70 -19.12 -3.85
N THR A 116 -10.44 -20.07 -3.29
CA THR A 116 -10.01 -20.82 -2.10
C THR A 116 -8.80 -21.68 -2.49
N GLU A 117 -7.62 -21.30 -1.99
CA GLU A 117 -6.35 -22.03 -1.71
C GLU A 117 -5.85 -23.24 -2.57
N ASP A 118 -6.64 -23.86 -3.44
CA ASP A 118 -6.31 -25.07 -4.20
C ASP A 118 -5.61 -24.80 -5.55
N GLU A 119 -5.61 -23.56 -6.05
CA GLU A 119 -5.05 -23.23 -7.38
C GLU A 119 -3.63 -22.62 -7.35
N TYR A 120 -2.97 -22.61 -6.18
CA TYR A 120 -1.50 -22.47 -6.10
C TYR A 120 -0.77 -23.81 -6.23
N ARG A 121 -1.37 -24.78 -6.93
CA ARG A 121 -0.62 -25.95 -7.41
C ARG A 121 0.31 -25.48 -8.51
N ALA A 122 1.62 -25.48 -8.21
CA ALA A 122 2.68 -25.20 -9.18
C ALA A 122 2.31 -25.77 -10.56
N PRO A 123 2.50 -25.00 -11.65
CA PRO A 123 2.07 -25.43 -12.99
C PRO A 123 2.66 -26.81 -13.26
N GLN A 124 1.82 -27.84 -13.19
CA GLN A 124 2.19 -29.15 -13.65
C GLN A 124 2.47 -28.94 -15.13
N SER A 125 3.75 -29.10 -15.48
CA SER A 125 4.24 -29.10 -16.84
C SER A 125 3.21 -29.85 -17.69
N PRO A 126 2.54 -29.19 -18.66
CA PRO A 126 1.57 -29.89 -19.48
C PRO A 126 2.34 -30.97 -20.20
N SER A 127 2.13 -32.22 -19.76
CA SER A 127 2.61 -33.39 -20.46
C SER A 127 1.87 -33.41 -21.78
N ALA A 128 2.50 -32.79 -22.78
CA ALA A 128 2.01 -32.62 -24.12
C ALA A 128 1.84 -34.01 -24.73
N LYS A 129 0.61 -34.53 -24.69
CA LYS A 129 0.20 -35.52 -25.68
C LYS A 129 0.14 -34.78 -27.02
N PRO A 130 0.89 -35.21 -28.04
CA PRO A 130 0.79 -34.63 -29.36
C PRO A 130 -0.62 -34.93 -29.88
N VAL A 131 -1.44 -33.90 -29.99
CA VAL A 131 -2.69 -33.98 -30.74
C VAL A 131 -2.32 -33.64 -32.18
N ASP A 132 -2.18 -34.68 -33.01
CA ASP A 132 -2.06 -34.53 -34.45
C ASP A 132 -3.40 -34.01 -34.98
N ILE A 133 -3.49 -32.69 -35.18
CA ILE A 133 -4.59 -32.06 -35.93
C ILE A 133 -4.13 -31.98 -37.39
N PRO A 134 -4.64 -32.83 -38.30
CA PRO A 134 -4.31 -32.74 -39.71
C PRO A 134 -5.08 -31.54 -40.30
N GLY A 135 -4.36 -30.55 -40.85
CA GLY A 135 -4.93 -29.64 -41.85
C GLY A 135 -5.09 -28.15 -41.49
N ALA A 136 -4.81 -27.69 -40.27
CA ALA A 136 -5.08 -26.29 -39.89
C ALA A 136 -3.89 -25.30 -40.05
N ARG A 137 -2.74 -25.75 -40.60
CA ARG A 137 -1.50 -24.94 -40.61
C ARG A 137 -1.37 -23.98 -41.80
N GLY A 138 -2.26 -24.04 -42.78
CA GLY A 138 -2.15 -23.27 -44.03
C GLY A 138 -2.75 -21.85 -44.02
N GLU A 139 -3.80 -21.59 -43.24
CA GLU A 139 -4.55 -20.32 -43.34
C GLU A 139 -4.07 -19.22 -42.39
N LEU A 140 -3.38 -19.56 -41.30
CA LEU A 140 -2.98 -18.57 -40.30
C LEU A 140 -1.76 -17.75 -40.73
N LEU A 141 -0.85 -18.33 -41.52
CA LEU A 141 0.34 -17.63 -42.01
C LEU A 141 0.01 -16.56 -43.05
N SER A 142 -0.94 -16.82 -43.95
CA SER A 142 -1.36 -15.85 -44.97
C SER A 142 -2.12 -14.65 -44.39
N LYS A 143 -2.78 -14.81 -43.24
CA LYS A 143 -3.47 -13.70 -42.55
C LYS A 143 -2.52 -12.79 -41.77
N ILE A 144 -1.43 -13.33 -41.22
CA ILE A 144 -0.40 -12.54 -40.54
C ILE A 144 0.39 -11.71 -41.56
N GLU A 145 0.70 -12.27 -42.73
CA GLU A 145 1.44 -11.55 -43.79
C GLU A 145 0.62 -10.40 -44.42
N ALA A 146 -0.72 -10.53 -44.47
CA ALA A 146 -1.60 -9.45 -44.91
C ALA A 146 -1.71 -8.28 -43.90
N MET A 147 -1.52 -8.55 -42.60
CA MET A 147 -1.60 -7.52 -41.56
C MET A 147 -0.31 -6.73 -41.35
N MET A 148 0.84 -7.24 -41.81
CA MET A 148 2.11 -6.50 -41.75
C MET A 148 2.39 -5.65 -43.00
N ARG A 149 1.45 -5.55 -43.94
CA ARG A 149 1.58 -4.64 -45.08
C ARG A 149 1.21 -3.22 -44.63
N GLU A 150 2.21 -2.48 -44.17
CA GLU A 150 2.09 -1.07 -43.78
C GLU A 150 1.43 -0.24 -44.91
N PRO A 151 0.39 0.56 -44.59
CA PRO A 151 -0.10 1.56 -45.52
C PRO A 151 0.95 2.65 -45.70
N GLN A 152 1.45 2.80 -46.93
CA GLN A 152 2.37 3.88 -47.27
C GLN A 152 1.73 5.25 -46.97
N PRO A 153 2.40 6.15 -46.23
CA PRO A 153 1.88 7.47 -45.97
C PRO A 153 1.83 8.28 -47.27
N ALA A 154 0.66 8.83 -47.57
CA ALA A 154 0.45 9.79 -48.64
C ALA A 154 1.38 11.00 -48.42
N GLN A 155 2.19 11.31 -49.43
CA GLN A 155 3.06 12.48 -49.44
C GLN A 155 2.18 13.74 -49.46
N THR A 156 2.24 14.52 -48.38
CA THR A 156 1.65 15.87 -48.34
C THR A 156 2.59 16.86 -49.05
N PRO A 157 2.05 17.78 -49.87
CA PRO A 157 2.84 18.77 -50.58
C PRO A 157 3.43 19.80 -49.60
N ARG A 158 4.73 20.08 -49.80
CA ARG A 158 5.47 21.16 -49.15
C ARG A 158 5.00 22.51 -49.69
N ASP A 159 4.32 23.29 -48.85
CA ASP A 159 4.22 24.73 -49.05
C ASP A 159 5.41 25.40 -48.35
N GLU A 160 6.40 25.75 -49.17
CA GLU A 160 7.41 26.75 -48.86
C GLU A 160 6.73 28.13 -48.90
N HIS A 161 6.75 28.92 -47.82
CA HIS A 161 6.70 30.39 -47.87
C HIS A 161 7.39 30.97 -46.62
N GLY A 162 8.41 31.80 -46.83
CA GLY A 162 9.27 32.42 -45.81
C GLY A 162 8.63 33.63 -45.08
N PRO A 163 9.33 34.76 -44.93
CA PRO A 163 10.39 34.95 -43.94
C PRO A 163 10.16 36.16 -43.01
N ARG A 164 11.01 36.29 -41.98
CA ARG A 164 11.64 37.54 -41.48
C ARG A 164 10.76 38.65 -40.86
N ARG A 165 11.04 38.95 -39.58
CA ARG A 165 11.22 40.30 -38.98
C ARG A 165 11.57 40.13 -37.49
N GLU A 166 12.81 40.39 -37.10
CA GLU A 166 13.35 41.69 -36.66
C GLU A 166 12.77 42.21 -35.33
N ALA A 167 13.63 42.15 -34.30
CA ALA A 167 13.95 43.17 -33.29
C ALA A 167 12.90 44.17 -32.83
N GLY A 168 12.77 44.32 -31.50
CA GLY A 168 12.40 45.60 -30.90
C GLY A 168 11.92 45.56 -29.45
N MET A 169 12.73 46.15 -28.57
CA MET A 169 12.38 47.05 -27.46
C MET A 169 11.38 46.55 -26.38
N ALA A 170 11.85 46.33 -25.15
CA ALA A 170 12.10 47.33 -24.10
C ALA A 170 10.84 47.80 -23.34
N THR A 171 10.90 47.59 -22.01
CA THR A 171 10.27 48.35 -20.91
C THR A 171 8.76 48.55 -20.90
N GLN A 172 8.10 48.02 -19.86
CA GLN A 172 7.55 48.87 -18.79
C GLN A 172 7.02 48.03 -17.62
N ALA A 173 7.44 48.43 -16.43
CA ALA A 173 6.88 48.03 -15.16
C ALA A 173 5.42 48.50 -15.06
N LEU A 174 4.53 47.60 -14.64
CA LEU A 174 3.19 47.92 -14.17
C LEU A 174 2.94 47.16 -12.87
N ALA A 175 2.49 47.95 -11.90
CA ALA A 175 2.30 47.62 -10.49
C ALA A 175 1.34 46.45 -10.22
N PRO A 176 1.43 45.80 -9.05
CA PRO A 176 0.46 44.82 -8.61
C PRO A 176 -0.87 45.50 -8.27
N THR A 177 -1.92 45.16 -9.01
CA THR A 177 -3.29 45.56 -8.71
C THR A 177 -3.78 44.86 -7.43
N CYS A 178 -4.05 45.67 -6.41
CA CYS A 178 -4.83 45.34 -5.22
C CYS A 178 -6.20 44.74 -5.58
N ARG A 179 -6.36 43.41 -5.60
CA ARG A 179 -7.69 42.79 -5.45
C ARG A 179 -7.66 41.29 -5.09
N GLU A 180 -7.04 40.92 -3.96
CA GLU A 180 -7.17 39.54 -3.45
C GLU A 180 -6.86 39.48 -1.96
N ARG A 181 -7.76 40.04 -1.13
CA ARG A 181 -7.61 39.99 0.34
C ARG A 181 -8.93 39.95 1.11
N SER A 182 -9.94 39.26 0.59
CA SER A 182 -11.25 39.18 1.26
C SER A 182 -11.92 37.80 1.29
N ILE A 183 -11.17 36.70 1.11
CA ILE A 183 -11.70 35.32 1.26
C ILE A 183 -10.82 34.51 2.23
N LYS A 184 -10.49 35.07 3.40
CA LYS A 184 -9.70 34.35 4.42
C LYS A 184 -10.15 34.56 5.88
N ILE A 185 -11.39 35.01 6.13
CA ILE A 185 -11.86 35.22 7.52
C ILE A 185 -13.26 34.62 7.78
N VAL A 186 -13.75 33.68 6.95
CA VAL A 186 -15.05 33.02 7.22
C VAL A 186 -14.97 31.48 7.29
N GLU A 187 -13.90 30.84 6.81
CA GLU A 187 -13.78 29.37 6.90
C GLU A 187 -13.11 28.85 8.19
N GLU A 188 -12.39 29.68 8.95
CA GLU A 188 -11.72 29.22 10.19
C GLU A 188 -12.66 29.11 11.41
N ASN A 189 -13.92 29.55 11.32
CA ASN A 189 -14.88 29.48 12.43
C ASN A 189 -16.01 28.47 12.23
N CYS A 190 -16.01 27.68 11.15
CA CYS A 190 -17.07 26.70 10.90
C CYS A 190 -16.64 25.25 11.15
N SER A 191 -15.34 24.96 11.30
CA SER A 191 -14.82 23.60 11.53
C SER A 191 -14.47 23.29 12.98
N ALA A 192 -14.59 24.26 13.90
CA ALA A 192 -14.23 24.07 15.31
C ALA A 192 -15.38 23.50 16.17
N THR A 193 -16.62 23.46 15.66
CA THR A 193 -17.77 22.94 16.41
C THR A 193 -18.08 21.47 16.13
N GLU A 194 -17.76 20.93 14.95
CA GLU A 194 -18.05 19.52 14.63
C GLU A 194 -17.07 18.54 15.28
N LEU A 195 -15.79 18.92 15.45
CA LEU A 195 -14.79 18.05 16.10
C LEU A 195 -15.06 17.84 17.60
N HIS A 196 -15.80 18.73 18.26
CA HIS A 196 -16.09 18.61 19.69
C HIS A 196 -17.31 17.74 19.98
N GLU A 197 -18.23 17.57 19.02
CA GLU A 197 -19.38 16.66 19.17
C GLU A 197 -18.98 15.19 18.99
N GLU A 198 -18.02 14.90 18.11
CA GLU A 198 -17.56 13.53 17.88
C GLU A 198 -16.76 12.99 19.08
N GLU A 199 -15.97 13.83 19.75
CA GLU A 199 -15.21 13.46 20.95
C GLU A 199 -16.15 13.14 22.14
N GLN A 200 -17.24 13.90 22.30
CA GLN A 200 -18.26 13.62 23.33
C GLN A 200 -19.05 12.32 23.07
N GLU A 201 -19.25 11.92 21.82
CA GLU A 201 -19.93 10.65 21.52
C GLU A 201 -19.03 9.45 21.81
N VAL A 202 -17.73 9.54 21.51
CA VAL A 202 -16.75 8.50 21.85
C VAL A 202 -16.66 8.32 23.36
N GLU A 203 -16.66 9.39 24.15
CA GLU A 203 -16.60 9.32 25.61
C GLU A 203 -17.87 8.67 26.20
N ARG A 204 -19.07 9.03 25.70
CA ARG A 204 -20.34 8.37 26.12
C ARG A 204 -20.39 6.89 25.76
N LYS A 205 -19.87 6.49 24.60
CA LYS A 205 -19.78 5.06 24.20
C LYS A 205 -18.81 4.30 25.10
N ASN A 206 -17.68 4.90 25.45
CA ASN A 206 -16.68 4.27 26.30
C ASN A 206 -17.18 4.11 27.75
N GLU A 207 -17.92 5.09 28.27
CA GLU A 207 -18.55 5.00 29.60
C GLU A 207 -19.65 3.94 29.66
N SER A 208 -20.43 3.78 28.58
CA SER A 208 -21.44 2.72 28.45
C SER A 208 -20.83 1.31 28.43
N LEU A 209 -19.66 1.15 27.79
CA LEU A 209 -18.91 -0.12 27.79
C LEU A 209 -18.40 -0.48 29.19
N ARG A 210 -17.95 0.50 29.97
CA ARG A 210 -17.53 0.28 31.37
C ARG A 210 -18.69 -0.16 32.25
N LEU A 211 -19.88 0.45 32.09
CA LEU A 211 -21.07 0.08 32.85
C LEU A 211 -21.58 -1.33 32.53
N ASN A 212 -21.43 -1.78 31.29
CA ASN A 212 -21.79 -3.16 30.91
C ASN A 212 -20.79 -4.20 31.44
N GLN A 213 -19.49 -3.90 31.51
CA GLN A 213 -18.51 -4.82 32.12
C GLN A 213 -18.72 -5.03 33.64
N VAL A 214 -19.31 -4.06 34.34
CA VAL A 214 -19.62 -4.21 35.78
C VAL A 214 -20.85 -5.09 36.00
N LYS A 215 -21.77 -5.17 35.04
CA LYS A 215 -23.02 -5.92 35.18
C LYS A 215 -22.87 -7.43 34.96
N ASP A 216 -21.85 -7.83 34.20
CA ASP A 216 -21.48 -9.22 33.97
C ASP A 216 -20.32 -9.68 34.86
N GLY A 217 -20.18 -9.06 36.04
CA GLY A 217 -19.17 -9.36 37.07
C GLY A 217 -19.27 -10.76 37.66
N SER A 218 -19.11 -11.78 36.83
CA SER A 218 -18.51 -13.05 37.20
C SER A 218 -17.00 -12.85 37.14
N ILE A 219 -16.42 -12.47 38.28
CA ILE A 219 -14.97 -12.45 38.47
C ILE A 219 -14.52 -13.92 38.53
N GLU A 220 -14.55 -14.60 37.38
CA GLU A 220 -13.73 -15.80 37.19
C GLU A 220 -12.32 -15.31 36.89
N LEU A 221 -11.62 -14.89 37.95
CA LEU A 221 -10.17 -14.85 37.92
C LEU A 221 -9.72 -16.28 37.55
N PRO A 222 -9.09 -16.49 36.38
CA PRO A 222 -8.71 -17.82 35.97
C PRO A 222 -7.72 -18.33 37.02
N LEU A 223 -8.09 -19.36 37.77
CA LEU A 223 -7.27 -20.00 38.80
C LEU A 223 -5.84 -20.31 38.31
N ALA A 224 -5.67 -20.49 36.99
CA ALA A 224 -4.40 -20.63 36.31
C ALA A 224 -3.43 -19.44 36.50
N SER A 225 -3.92 -18.19 36.49
CA SER A 225 -3.10 -16.99 36.69
C SER A 225 -2.58 -16.86 38.12
N LEU A 226 -3.40 -17.24 39.10
CA LEU A 226 -3.03 -17.23 40.51
C LEU A 226 -2.03 -18.35 40.85
N LEU A 227 -2.15 -19.52 40.21
CA LEU A 227 -1.17 -20.60 40.33
C LEU A 227 0.20 -20.21 39.75
N LEU A 228 0.24 -19.54 38.60
CA LEU A 228 1.49 -19.11 37.96
C LEU A 228 2.24 -18.06 38.80
N THR A 229 1.52 -17.11 39.38
CA THR A 229 2.12 -16.10 40.26
C THR A 229 2.66 -16.71 41.54
N LEU A 230 1.94 -17.66 42.16
CA LEU A 230 2.43 -18.40 43.33
C LEU A 230 3.67 -19.25 43.02
N LEU A 231 3.70 -19.92 41.85
CA LEU A 231 4.86 -20.68 41.40
C LEU A 231 6.09 -19.79 41.18
N GLY A 232 5.91 -18.62 40.57
CA GLY A 232 6.98 -17.64 40.36
C GLY A 232 7.59 -17.17 41.70
N ILE A 233 6.75 -16.85 42.68
CA ILE A 233 7.21 -16.46 44.02
C ILE A 233 7.98 -17.60 44.70
N PHE A 234 7.51 -18.84 44.58
CA PHE A 234 8.20 -20.02 45.14
C PHE A 234 9.56 -20.25 44.51
N ILE A 235 9.68 -20.14 43.18
CA ILE A 235 10.94 -20.32 42.46
C ILE A 235 11.95 -19.24 42.87
N ILE A 236 11.52 -17.97 42.91
CA ILE A 236 12.36 -16.85 43.34
C ILE A 236 12.82 -17.05 44.80
N GLY A 237 11.90 -17.41 45.70
CA GLY A 237 12.21 -17.68 47.09
C GLY A 237 13.21 -18.84 47.27
N PHE A 238 13.04 -19.93 46.53
CA PHE A 238 13.95 -21.07 46.56
C PHE A 238 15.35 -20.70 46.04
N TYR A 239 15.42 -19.90 44.99
CA TYR A 239 16.69 -19.43 44.42
C TYR A 239 17.45 -18.52 45.40
N LEU A 240 16.74 -17.64 46.10
CA LEU A 240 17.32 -16.78 47.14
C LEU A 240 17.77 -17.60 48.36
N LEU A 241 17.00 -18.60 48.79
CA LEU A 241 17.35 -19.45 49.93
C LEU A 241 18.60 -20.29 49.65
N ARG A 242 18.72 -20.86 48.44
CA ARG A 242 19.90 -21.63 48.01
C ARG A 242 21.17 -20.78 47.92
N ARG A 243 21.05 -19.45 47.74
CA ARG A 243 22.19 -18.54 47.70
C ARG A 243 22.77 -18.25 49.09
N PHE A 244 22.00 -18.45 50.16
CA PHE A 244 22.39 -18.13 51.54
C PHE A 244 22.88 -19.33 52.36
N LEU A 245 22.65 -20.55 51.88
CA LEU A 245 23.15 -21.81 52.43
C LEU A 245 24.43 -22.24 51.72
#